data_AF-A0A1Q9DPZ4-F1
#
_entry.id   AF-A0A1Q9DPZ4-F1
#
_cell.length_a   1.000
_cell.length_b   1.000
_cell.length_c   1.000
_cell.angle_alpha   90.00
_cell.angle_beta   90.00
_cell.angle_gamma   90.00
#
_symmetry.space_group_name_H-M   'P 1'
#
loop_
_entity.id
_entity.type
_entity.pdbx_description
1 polymer ?
#
loop_
_entity_poly.entity_id
_entity_poly.type
_entity_poly.pdbx_seq_one_letter_code
_entity_poly.pdbx_strand_id
1 'polypeptide(L)'
;MEELLSHEDHAHKHDVPMGWTSSDIPLSEVARHNKPHDCWIAICGEVYDLTDFLQHHQEQRNSILAWAGRDATPMFDKIPGRFPSKQWMEYYMRPEFKTGKVGPEKPVDSIIMELRELHDELRRLEGPSKEEIEAVKTAVKVPGKTDAPTLSEESRFPKLAEISAGKDLPFFSRAEVAKHNTAEEPYMIIHNRVYNLKPLLGSHPGGDDILMSKAGTDCTKDFEVFEHSEKARVQRDRDMLVGLLSILAGSVGPRGLFGLFQSAP
;
A
#
# COMPACT_ATOMS: atom_id res chain seq x y z
N MET A 1 -29.17 -0.07 18.16
CA MET A 1 -28.95 -1.05 19.25
C MET A 1 -28.21 -2.18 18.58
N GLU A 2 -26.88 -2.05 18.48
CA GLU A 2 -26.03 -3.06 17.86
C GLU A 2 -26.03 -4.29 18.76
N GLU A 3 -26.40 -5.43 18.22
CA GLU A 3 -26.16 -6.72 18.87
C GLU A 3 -24.65 -6.92 18.92
N LEU A 4 -24.07 -6.60 20.07
CA LEU A 4 -22.73 -7.02 20.47
C LEU A 4 -22.70 -8.55 20.43
N LEU A 5 -22.14 -9.11 19.35
CA LEU A 5 -21.75 -10.51 19.32
C LEU A 5 -20.84 -10.79 20.52
N SER A 6 -21.11 -11.92 21.19
CA SER A 6 -20.48 -12.21 22.46
C SER A 6 -18.98 -12.50 22.28
N HIS A 7 -18.18 -12.29 23.32
CA HIS A 7 -16.72 -12.44 23.26
C HIS A 7 -16.26 -13.86 22.85
N GLU A 8 -17.16 -14.85 22.84
CA GLU A 8 -16.88 -16.26 22.52
C GLU A 8 -16.99 -16.58 21.02
N ASP A 9 -17.69 -15.75 20.23
CA ASP A 9 -18.08 -16.10 18.84
C ASP A 9 -16.98 -15.89 17.78
N HIS A 10 -15.82 -15.34 18.15
CA HIS A 10 -14.74 -14.99 17.18
C HIS A 10 -13.52 -15.94 17.18
N ALA A 11 -13.53 -17.09 17.85
CA ALA A 11 -12.36 -17.96 17.95
C ALA A 11 -12.53 -19.27 17.16
N HIS A 12 -12.03 -19.33 15.92
CA HIS A 12 -11.77 -20.60 15.25
C HIS A 12 -10.28 -20.96 15.33
N LYS A 13 -9.99 -22.26 15.46
CA LYS A 13 -8.62 -22.79 15.51
C LYS A 13 -8.04 -22.75 14.10
N HIS A 14 -7.01 -21.93 13.89
CA HIS A 14 -6.25 -21.94 12.65
C HIS A 14 -5.07 -22.92 12.75
N ASP A 15 -4.94 -23.79 11.75
CA ASP A 15 -3.83 -24.73 11.65
C ASP A 15 -2.57 -23.98 11.21
N VAL A 16 -1.64 -23.75 12.14
CA VAL A 16 -0.30 -23.24 11.84
C VAL A 16 0.45 -24.30 11.02
N PRO A 17 1.01 -23.99 9.83
CA PRO A 17 1.70 -24.96 8.99
C PRO A 17 2.80 -25.72 9.75
N MET A 18 2.72 -27.06 9.73
CA MET A 18 3.54 -28.04 10.43
C MET A 18 5.02 -28.05 9.96
N GLY A 19 5.75 -26.97 10.25
CA GLY A 19 7.18 -26.85 9.95
C GLY A 19 7.90 -25.77 10.76
N TRP A 20 7.17 -24.94 11.50
CA TRP A 20 7.72 -23.96 12.43
C TRP A 20 7.28 -24.38 13.82
N THR A 21 8.23 -24.53 14.76
CA THR A 21 7.85 -24.57 16.18
C THR A 21 7.05 -23.30 16.44
N SER A 22 5.91 -23.40 17.15
CA SER A 22 4.94 -22.33 17.44
C SER A 22 5.50 -21.09 18.16
N SER A 23 6.81 -20.90 18.17
CA SER A 23 7.55 -19.91 18.92
C SER A 23 8.17 -18.82 18.03
N ASP A 24 8.68 -19.11 16.82
CA ASP A 24 9.50 -18.16 16.06
C ASP A 24 9.12 -18.08 14.56
N ILE A 25 8.33 -17.07 14.18
CA ILE A 25 7.83 -16.80 12.82
C ILE A 25 8.55 -15.57 12.25
N PRO A 26 9.33 -15.67 11.17
CA PRO A 26 10.03 -14.52 10.59
C PRO A 26 9.07 -13.57 9.88
N LEU A 27 9.47 -12.30 9.77
CA LEU A 27 8.67 -11.27 9.08
C LEU A 27 8.49 -11.60 7.59
N SER A 28 9.43 -12.30 6.97
CA SER A 28 9.29 -12.80 5.60
C SER A 28 8.14 -13.78 5.43
N GLU A 29 7.84 -14.59 6.46
CA GLU A 29 6.66 -15.46 6.45
C GLU A 29 5.40 -14.64 6.69
N VAL A 30 5.40 -13.75 7.70
CA VAL A 30 4.29 -12.80 7.94
C VAL A 30 3.91 -12.07 6.66
N ALA A 31 4.88 -11.61 5.87
CA ALA A 31 4.68 -10.89 4.61
C ALA A 31 3.88 -11.65 3.55
N ARG A 32 3.80 -12.97 3.63
CA ARG A 32 3.00 -13.81 2.72
C ARG A 32 1.51 -13.70 3.00
N HIS A 33 1.14 -13.42 4.26
CA HIS A 33 -0.24 -13.34 4.74
C HIS A 33 -0.74 -11.89 4.70
N ASN A 34 -0.96 -11.38 3.49
CA ASN A 34 -1.27 -9.97 3.22
C ASN A 34 -2.64 -9.72 2.57
N LYS A 35 -3.60 -10.64 2.71
CA LYS A 35 -4.93 -10.60 2.08
C LYS A 35 -6.06 -10.47 3.11
N PRO A 36 -7.25 -9.97 2.73
CA PRO A 36 -8.42 -9.87 3.61
C PRO A 36 -8.95 -11.18 4.18
N HIS A 37 -8.60 -12.30 3.54
CA HIS A 37 -8.95 -13.65 3.96
C HIS A 37 -7.68 -14.45 4.32
N ASP A 38 -6.55 -13.76 4.53
CA ASP A 38 -5.26 -14.32 4.92
C ASP A 38 -4.35 -13.17 5.41
N CYS A 39 -4.62 -12.67 6.61
CA CYS A 39 -4.04 -11.42 7.13
C CYS A 39 -3.30 -11.66 8.43
N TRP A 40 -1.96 -11.67 8.37
CA TRP A 40 -1.14 -11.68 9.59
C TRP A 40 -0.49 -10.33 9.81
N ILE A 41 -0.20 -10.02 11.06
CA ILE A 41 0.51 -8.81 11.43
C ILE A 41 1.49 -9.09 12.56
N ALA A 42 2.63 -8.41 12.57
CA ALA A 42 3.54 -8.42 13.70
C ALA A 42 3.38 -7.12 14.51
N ILE A 43 3.23 -7.23 15.83
CA ILE A 43 3.18 -6.11 16.76
C ILE A 43 3.96 -6.49 18.02
N CYS A 44 4.90 -5.63 18.44
CA CYS A 44 5.68 -5.80 19.66
C CYS A 44 6.40 -7.16 19.76
N GLY A 45 6.87 -7.69 18.62
CA GLY A 45 7.55 -8.98 18.54
C GLY A 45 6.62 -10.20 18.62
N GLU A 46 5.31 -9.99 18.52
CA GLU A 46 4.30 -11.05 18.46
C GLU A 46 3.61 -11.04 17.10
N VAL A 47 3.29 -12.21 16.57
CA VAL A 47 2.57 -12.38 15.31
C VAL A 47 1.12 -12.73 15.62
N TYR A 48 0.20 -12.01 14.99
CA TYR A 48 -1.24 -12.20 15.12
C TYR A 48 -1.86 -12.56 13.78
N ASP A 49 -2.69 -13.60 13.74
CA ASP A 49 -3.58 -13.91 12.62
C ASP A 49 -4.92 -13.22 12.83
N LEU A 50 -5.25 -12.28 11.94
CA LEU A 50 -6.46 -11.47 12.00
C LEU A 50 -7.47 -11.84 10.91
N THR A 51 -7.26 -12.96 10.22
CA THR A 51 -8.10 -13.40 9.09
C THR A 51 -9.58 -13.47 9.46
N ASP A 52 -9.90 -14.10 10.59
CA ASP A 52 -11.29 -14.24 11.04
C ASP A 52 -11.85 -12.97 11.69
N PHE A 53 -10.98 -12.19 12.34
CA PHE A 53 -11.34 -10.89 12.91
C PHE A 53 -11.89 -9.94 11.82
N LEU A 54 -11.22 -9.91 10.66
CA LEU A 54 -11.60 -9.04 9.54
C LEU A 54 -12.95 -9.40 8.90
N GLN A 55 -13.44 -10.63 9.08
CA GLN A 55 -14.74 -11.05 8.55
C GLN A 55 -15.90 -10.42 9.32
N HIS A 56 -15.69 -10.16 10.62
CA HIS A 56 -16.73 -9.71 11.55
C HIS A 56 -16.62 -8.21 11.90
N HIS A 57 -15.47 -7.56 11.66
CA HIS A 57 -15.21 -6.16 11.99
C HIS A 57 -14.92 -5.31 10.76
N GLN A 58 -15.96 -5.02 9.96
CA GLN A 58 -15.82 -4.29 8.69
C GLN A 58 -15.32 -2.85 8.88
N GLU A 59 -15.65 -2.23 10.01
CA GLU A 59 -15.27 -0.86 10.37
C GLU A 59 -13.77 -0.71 10.65
N GLN A 60 -13.14 -1.76 11.18
CA GLN A 60 -11.70 -1.82 11.48
C GLN A 60 -10.90 -2.54 10.41
N ARG A 61 -11.61 -3.15 9.44
CA ARG A 61 -11.01 -3.91 8.35
C ARG A 61 -9.95 -3.08 7.63
N ASN A 62 -10.22 -1.79 7.48
CA ASN A 62 -9.33 -0.95 6.71
C ASN A 62 -8.00 -0.65 7.42
N SER A 63 -8.13 -0.32 8.70
CA SER A 63 -7.08 -0.09 9.68
C SER A 63 -6.07 -1.23 9.71
N ILE A 64 -6.57 -2.45 9.85
CA ILE A 64 -5.76 -3.64 10.02
C ILE A 64 -5.13 -4.06 8.69
N LEU A 65 -5.89 -4.02 7.60
CA LEU A 65 -5.37 -4.42 6.28
C LEU A 65 -4.26 -3.52 5.74
N ALA A 66 -4.16 -2.27 6.20
CA ALA A 66 -3.02 -1.42 5.90
C ALA A 66 -1.69 -2.05 6.32
N TRP A 67 -1.73 -2.91 7.33
CA TRP A 67 -0.59 -3.59 7.91
C TRP A 67 -0.55 -5.08 7.65
N ALA A 68 -1.46 -5.62 6.82
CA ALA A 68 -1.46 -7.03 6.47
C ALA A 68 -0.10 -7.44 5.87
N GLY A 69 0.49 -8.47 6.48
CA GLY A 69 1.82 -8.97 6.19
C GLY A 69 2.96 -8.05 6.61
N ARG A 70 2.77 -7.19 7.63
CA ARG A 70 3.79 -6.21 8.05
C ARG A 70 3.99 -6.19 9.56
N ASP A 71 5.11 -5.59 9.94
CA ASP A 71 5.39 -5.18 11.31
C ASP A 71 4.78 -3.80 11.58
N ALA A 72 3.74 -3.77 12.42
CA ALA A 72 3.03 -2.59 12.90
C ALA A 72 3.64 -1.99 14.18
N THR A 73 4.66 -2.62 14.77
CA THR A 73 5.39 -2.10 15.94
C THR A 73 5.82 -0.63 15.78
N PRO A 74 6.29 -0.16 14.62
CA PRO A 74 6.66 1.25 14.46
C PRO A 74 5.52 2.25 14.67
N MET A 75 4.26 1.79 14.62
CA MET A 75 3.06 2.60 14.85
C MET A 75 2.43 2.35 16.22
N PHE A 76 2.95 1.39 16.98
CA PHE A 76 2.40 0.99 18.26
C PHE A 76 2.32 2.17 19.24
N ASP A 77 1.14 2.42 19.80
CA ASP A 77 0.82 3.48 20.76
C ASP A 77 1.02 4.93 20.27
N LYS A 78 1.25 5.15 18.97
CA LYS A 78 1.40 6.51 18.42
C LYS A 78 0.09 7.28 18.29
N ILE A 79 -1.05 6.60 18.17
CA ILE A 79 -2.39 7.21 18.17
C ILE A 79 -3.27 6.48 19.19
N PRO A 80 -3.56 7.09 20.35
CA PRO A 80 -4.39 6.45 21.39
C PRO A 80 -5.76 6.05 20.88
N GLY A 81 -6.19 4.82 21.18
CA GLY A 81 -7.50 4.29 20.80
C GLY A 81 -7.66 3.95 19.31
N ARG A 82 -6.59 4.04 18.52
CA ARG A 82 -6.54 3.55 17.14
C ARG A 82 -5.59 2.35 17.04
N PHE A 83 -5.79 1.54 16.02
CA PHE A 83 -4.86 0.48 15.72
C PHE A 83 -3.51 1.06 15.24
N PRO A 84 -2.36 0.47 15.59
CA PRO A 84 -2.11 -0.49 16.67
C PRO A 84 -1.85 0.26 17.99
N SER A 85 -2.69 0.09 19.01
CA SER A 85 -2.47 0.69 20.34
C SER A 85 -2.80 -0.29 21.46
N LYS A 86 -2.22 -0.08 22.62
CA LYS A 86 -2.45 -0.87 23.83
C LYS A 86 -3.93 -1.00 24.15
N GLN A 87 -4.69 0.08 24.06
CA GLN A 87 -6.15 0.04 24.30
C GLN A 87 -6.87 -0.82 23.26
N TRP A 88 -6.50 -0.70 21.98
CA TRP A 88 -7.07 -1.52 20.93
C TRP A 88 -6.72 -3.01 21.13
N MET A 89 -5.46 -3.30 21.46
CA MET A 89 -4.99 -4.66 21.73
C MET A 89 -5.70 -5.25 22.95
N GLU A 90 -5.83 -4.51 24.05
CA GLU A 90 -6.52 -4.98 25.26
C GLU A 90 -8.01 -5.26 25.02
N TYR A 91 -8.64 -4.51 24.11
CA TYR A 91 -10.06 -4.63 23.83
C TYR A 91 -10.37 -5.73 22.79
N TYR A 92 -9.57 -5.82 21.72
CA TYR A 92 -9.85 -6.69 20.57
C TYR A 92 -8.92 -7.90 20.46
N MET A 93 -7.68 -7.82 20.94
CA MET A 93 -6.71 -8.90 20.79
C MET A 93 -6.79 -9.88 21.94
N ARG A 94 -7.31 -11.06 21.63
CA ARG A 94 -7.30 -12.20 22.52
C ARG A 94 -6.09 -13.11 22.28
N PRO A 95 -5.68 -13.91 23.26
CA PRO A 95 -4.57 -14.86 23.11
C PRO A 95 -4.75 -15.84 21.94
N GLU A 96 -5.97 -16.13 21.51
CA GLU A 96 -6.23 -17.08 20.40
C GLU A 96 -5.82 -16.52 19.03
N PHE A 97 -5.76 -15.20 18.85
CA PHE A 97 -5.27 -14.59 17.62
C PHE A 97 -3.75 -14.59 17.53
N LYS A 98 -3.05 -14.92 18.63
CA LYS A 98 -1.60 -14.92 18.68
C LYS A 98 -1.06 -16.23 18.11
N THR A 99 -0.40 -16.12 16.96
CA THR A 99 0.15 -17.26 16.22
C THR A 99 1.54 -17.65 16.71
N GLY A 100 2.35 -16.68 17.18
CA GLY A 100 3.71 -16.93 17.64
C GLY A 100 4.49 -15.66 17.97
N LYS A 101 5.80 -15.76 18.22
CA LYS A 101 6.69 -14.59 18.30
C LYS A 101 7.42 -14.37 16.98
N VAL A 102 7.89 -13.16 16.76
CA VAL A 102 8.73 -12.83 15.60
C VAL A 102 10.09 -13.51 15.76
N GLY A 103 10.40 -14.39 14.81
CA GLY A 103 11.63 -15.18 14.74
C GLY A 103 12.71 -14.56 13.83
N PRO A 104 13.95 -15.11 13.86
CA PRO A 104 15.01 -14.68 12.97
C PRO A 104 14.70 -15.03 11.51
N GLU A 105 15.10 -14.14 10.60
CA GLU A 105 15.04 -14.43 9.17
C GLU A 105 15.94 -15.62 8.81
N LYS A 106 15.46 -16.49 7.91
CA LYS A 106 16.32 -17.54 7.37
C LYS A 106 17.47 -16.87 6.61
N PRO A 107 18.74 -17.30 6.83
CA PRO A 107 19.86 -16.79 6.07
C PRO A 107 19.58 -17.00 4.58
N VAL A 108 19.60 -15.91 3.82
CA VAL A 108 19.58 -16.00 2.36
C VAL A 108 21.00 -16.31 1.94
N ASP A 109 21.22 -17.43 1.23
CA ASP A 109 22.56 -17.81 0.77
C ASP A 109 23.20 -16.64 0.00
N SER A 110 24.48 -16.35 0.25
CA SER A 110 25.20 -15.23 -0.38
C SER A 110 25.12 -15.27 -1.91
N ILE A 111 25.11 -16.49 -2.48
CA ILE A 111 24.94 -16.72 -3.92
C ILE A 111 23.56 -16.24 -4.41
N ILE A 112 22.50 -16.40 -3.61
CA ILE A 112 21.14 -15.96 -3.96
C ILE A 112 21.05 -14.43 -3.90
N MET A 113 21.76 -13.78 -2.96
CA MET A 113 21.85 -12.32 -2.93
C MET A 113 22.62 -11.78 -4.14
N GLU A 114 23.79 -12.34 -4.44
CA GLU A 114 24.57 -11.97 -5.63
C GLU A 114 23.78 -12.20 -6.92
N LEU A 115 23.02 -13.30 -7.02
CA LEU A 115 22.12 -13.57 -8.16
C LEU A 115 21.00 -12.54 -8.26
N ARG A 116 20.41 -12.10 -7.15
CA ARG A 116 19.35 -11.07 -7.14
C ARG A 116 19.90 -9.71 -7.53
N GLU A 117 21.05 -9.31 -6.99
CA GLU A 117 21.72 -8.06 -7.35
C GLU A 117 22.13 -8.06 -8.81
N LEU A 118 22.71 -9.16 -9.30
CA LEU A 118 23.07 -9.32 -10.70
C LEU A 118 21.84 -9.33 -11.62
N HIS A 119 20.74 -9.96 -11.19
CA HIS A 119 19.47 -9.95 -11.93
C HIS A 119 18.85 -8.55 -11.98
N ASP A 120 18.87 -7.80 -10.88
CA ASP A 120 18.41 -6.42 -10.82
C ASP A 120 19.31 -5.48 -11.65
N GLU A 121 20.62 -5.71 -11.67
CA GLU A 121 21.58 -4.98 -12.49
C GLU A 121 21.42 -5.30 -13.98
N LEU A 122 21.22 -6.58 -14.34
CA LEU A 122 20.90 -7.00 -15.70
C LEU A 122 19.59 -6.38 -16.18
N ARG A 123 18.56 -6.39 -15.33
CA ARG A 123 17.27 -5.72 -15.61
C ARG A 123 17.42 -4.20 -15.76
N ARG A 124 18.33 -3.56 -15.03
CA ARG A 124 18.65 -2.13 -15.20
C ARG A 124 19.36 -1.86 -16.54
N LEU A 125 20.24 -2.75 -16.97
CA LEU A 125 21.03 -2.59 -18.19
C LEU A 125 20.25 -2.93 -19.46
N GLU A 126 19.50 -4.03 -19.44
CA GLU A 126 18.74 -4.52 -20.60
C GLU A 126 17.38 -3.82 -20.74
N GLY A 127 16.89 -3.19 -19.67
CA GLY A 127 15.55 -2.64 -19.62
C GLY A 127 14.48 -3.75 -19.64
N PRO A 128 13.18 -3.39 -19.67
CA PRO A 128 12.11 -4.38 -19.76
C PRO A 128 12.17 -5.11 -21.11
N SER A 129 12.00 -6.43 -21.09
CA SER A 129 11.97 -7.25 -22.30
C SER A 129 10.81 -6.87 -23.23
N LYS A 130 10.94 -7.20 -24.51
CA LYS A 130 9.86 -6.93 -25.50
C LYS A 130 8.57 -7.66 -25.13
N GLU A 131 8.66 -8.85 -24.56
CA GLU A 131 7.51 -9.60 -24.05
C GLU A 131 6.88 -8.89 -22.83
N GLU A 132 7.67 -8.32 -21.92
CA GLU A 132 7.14 -7.54 -20.79
C GLU A 132 6.49 -6.23 -21.24
N ILE A 133 7.06 -5.54 -22.23
CA ILE A 133 6.47 -4.32 -22.82
C ILE A 133 5.13 -4.65 -23.49
N GLU A 134 5.05 -5.77 -24.21
CA GLU A 134 3.82 -6.21 -24.88
C GLU A 134 2.78 -6.74 -23.89
N ALA A 135 3.22 -7.47 -22.86
CA ALA A 135 2.38 -7.95 -21.77
C ALA A 135 1.78 -6.79 -20.97
N VAL A 136 2.53 -5.71 -20.72
CA VAL A 136 2.01 -4.50 -20.04
C VAL A 136 0.97 -3.78 -20.91
N LYS A 137 1.17 -3.73 -22.24
CA LYS A 137 0.17 -3.17 -23.18
C LYS A 137 -1.11 -4.01 -23.25
N THR A 138 -1.01 -5.33 -23.09
CA THR A 138 -2.17 -6.23 -23.07
C THR A 138 -2.83 -6.35 -21.69
N ALA A 139 -2.06 -6.19 -20.60
CA ALA A 139 -2.54 -6.27 -19.21
C ALA A 139 -3.47 -5.11 -18.80
N VAL A 140 -3.57 -4.06 -19.62
CA VAL A 140 -4.65 -3.04 -19.51
C VAL A 140 -6.04 -3.66 -19.75
N LYS A 141 -6.12 -4.89 -20.26
CA LYS A 141 -7.36 -5.63 -20.49
C LYS A 141 -7.37 -6.95 -19.69
N VAL A 142 -8.13 -6.95 -18.59
CA VAL A 142 -8.58 -8.10 -17.75
C VAL A 142 -7.65 -8.50 -16.59
N PRO A 143 -8.19 -8.85 -15.38
CA PRO A 143 -7.45 -8.84 -14.14
C PRO A 143 -6.80 -10.17 -13.79
N GLY A 144 -5.69 -10.08 -13.06
CA GLY A 144 -5.29 -11.08 -12.07
C GLY A 144 -3.99 -11.85 -12.35
N LYS A 145 -3.13 -11.80 -11.33
CA LYS A 145 -1.94 -12.63 -11.03
C LYS A 145 -0.64 -12.27 -11.75
N THR A 146 0.18 -11.48 -11.06
CA THR A 146 1.62 -11.74 -10.89
C THR A 146 2.08 -11.23 -9.52
N ASP A 147 3.22 -11.75 -9.07
CA ASP A 147 3.65 -11.88 -7.68
C ASP A 147 3.84 -10.56 -6.91
N ALA A 148 3.40 -10.62 -5.64
CA ALA A 148 3.33 -9.57 -4.63
C ALA A 148 2.56 -8.28 -4.98
N PRO A 149 1.21 -8.31 -4.95
CA PRO A 149 0.43 -7.12 -4.75
C PRO A 149 -0.04 -7.07 -3.29
N THR A 150 0.35 -6.05 -2.51
CA THR A 150 -0.67 -5.37 -1.69
C THR A 150 -1.89 -5.24 -2.60
N LEU A 151 -3.04 -5.79 -2.21
CA LEU A 151 -4.27 -5.65 -3.01
C LEU A 151 -4.31 -4.22 -3.53
N SER A 152 -4.27 -4.06 -4.85
CA SER A 152 -4.21 -2.74 -5.45
C SER A 152 -5.47 -1.99 -4.96
N GLU A 153 -5.33 -0.72 -4.55
CA GLU A 153 -6.42 0.04 -3.91
C GLU A 153 -7.76 -0.07 -4.68
N GLU A 154 -7.68 -0.25 -6.01
CA GLU A 154 -8.82 -0.38 -6.91
C GLU A 154 -9.64 -1.66 -6.65
N SER A 155 -8.99 -2.74 -6.22
CA SER A 155 -9.67 -3.99 -5.84
C SER A 155 -10.39 -3.89 -4.48
N ARG A 156 -9.91 -2.99 -3.62
CA ARG A 156 -10.45 -2.75 -2.27
C ARG A 156 -11.55 -1.70 -2.27
N PHE A 157 -11.53 -0.78 -3.22
CA PHE A 157 -12.52 0.29 -3.39
C PHE A 157 -12.92 0.41 -4.87
N PRO A 158 -14.00 -0.26 -5.31
CA PRO A 158 -14.38 -0.32 -6.73
C PRO A 158 -14.66 1.07 -7.35
N LYS A 159 -15.11 2.04 -6.54
CA LYS A 159 -15.30 3.43 -6.97
C LYS A 159 -13.99 4.14 -7.35
N LEU A 160 -12.84 3.73 -6.79
CA LEU A 160 -11.54 4.32 -7.16
C LEU A 160 -11.11 3.87 -8.57
N ALA A 161 -11.40 2.61 -8.92
CA ALA A 161 -11.15 2.08 -10.25
C ALA A 161 -11.88 2.90 -11.32
N GLU A 162 -13.17 3.19 -11.10
CA GLU A 162 -14.01 3.98 -12.02
C GLU A 162 -13.52 5.42 -12.21
N ILE A 163 -12.99 6.07 -11.17
CA ILE A 163 -12.52 7.46 -11.25
C ILE A 163 -11.24 7.59 -12.09
N SER A 164 -10.38 6.57 -12.03
CA SER A 164 -9.16 6.50 -12.83
C SER A 164 -9.38 5.92 -14.23
N ALA A 165 -10.44 5.12 -14.42
CA ALA A 165 -10.77 4.52 -15.71
C ALA A 165 -11.27 5.59 -16.69
N GLY A 166 -10.48 5.85 -17.74
CA GLY A 166 -10.84 6.74 -18.84
C GLY A 166 -10.25 8.16 -18.77
N LYS A 167 -9.40 8.46 -17.80
CA LYS A 167 -8.57 9.68 -17.82
C LYS A 167 -7.20 9.36 -18.41
N ASP A 168 -6.77 10.11 -19.43
CA ASP A 168 -5.38 10.11 -19.90
C ASP A 168 -4.50 10.82 -18.84
N LEU A 169 -4.06 10.04 -17.85
CA LEU A 169 -3.24 10.53 -16.75
C LEU A 169 -1.75 10.50 -17.13
N PRO A 170 -1.00 11.62 -16.95
CA PRO A 170 0.43 11.64 -17.19
C PRO A 170 1.19 10.79 -16.17
N PHE A 171 2.36 10.29 -16.59
CA PHE A 171 3.30 9.61 -15.71
C PHE A 171 4.33 10.57 -15.15
N PHE A 172 4.59 10.47 -13.85
CA PHE A 172 5.59 11.26 -13.13
C PHE A 172 6.71 10.38 -12.61
N SER A 173 7.94 10.88 -12.59
CA SER A 173 9.00 10.23 -11.81
C SER A 173 9.01 10.70 -10.35
N ARG A 174 9.59 9.92 -9.42
CA ARG A 174 9.77 10.38 -8.03
C ARG A 174 10.58 11.69 -7.95
N ALA A 175 11.59 11.82 -8.80
CA ALA A 175 12.42 13.03 -8.88
C ALA A 175 11.65 14.25 -9.41
N GLU A 176 10.64 14.04 -10.24
CA GLU A 176 9.76 15.10 -10.71
C GLU A 176 8.78 15.52 -9.62
N VAL A 177 8.13 14.55 -8.96
CA VAL A 177 7.25 14.85 -7.81
C VAL A 177 7.99 15.58 -6.70
N ALA A 178 9.26 15.23 -6.42
CA ALA A 178 10.07 15.89 -5.40
C ALA A 178 10.30 17.40 -5.62
N LYS A 179 10.13 17.90 -6.86
CA LYS A 179 10.21 19.34 -7.16
C LYS A 179 8.93 20.09 -6.79
N HIS A 180 7.82 19.38 -6.67
CA HIS A 180 6.51 19.90 -6.31
C HIS A 180 6.31 19.80 -4.80
N ASN A 181 7.08 20.60 -4.05
CA ASN A 181 7.12 20.60 -2.60
C ASN A 181 6.78 21.98 -1.98
N THR A 182 6.17 22.88 -2.75
CA THR A 182 5.78 24.23 -2.31
C THR A 182 4.27 24.35 -2.15
N ALA A 183 3.79 25.42 -1.50
CA ALA A 183 2.36 25.62 -1.27
C ALA A 183 1.58 25.88 -2.58
N GLU A 184 2.26 26.29 -3.64
CA GLU A 184 1.73 26.52 -4.99
C GLU A 184 1.56 25.21 -5.76
N GLU A 185 2.52 24.30 -5.63
CA GLU A 185 2.52 22.99 -6.28
C GLU A 185 2.84 21.88 -5.26
N PRO A 186 1.95 21.57 -4.31
CA PRO A 186 2.21 20.56 -3.28
C PRO A 186 1.80 19.18 -3.80
N TYR A 187 2.70 18.45 -4.45
CA TYR A 187 2.37 17.10 -4.92
C TYR A 187 2.69 16.05 -3.87
N MET A 188 1.99 14.93 -3.92
CA MET A 188 2.23 13.81 -3.02
C MET A 188 1.96 12.49 -3.72
N ILE A 189 2.76 11.48 -3.42
CA ILE A 189 2.57 10.12 -3.93
C ILE A 189 1.81 9.30 -2.88
N ILE A 190 0.71 8.69 -3.28
CA ILE A 190 -0.02 7.70 -2.47
C ILE A 190 -0.38 6.53 -3.40
N HIS A 191 0.03 5.30 -3.04
CA HIS A 191 -0.23 4.08 -3.82
C HIS A 191 0.13 4.19 -5.31
N ASN A 192 1.32 4.70 -5.60
CA ASN A 192 1.83 4.94 -6.95
C ASN A 192 0.96 5.88 -7.81
N ARG A 193 0.10 6.68 -7.19
CA ARG A 193 -0.62 7.78 -7.83
C ARG A 193 -0.07 9.11 -7.34
N VAL A 194 -0.13 10.13 -8.19
CA VAL A 194 0.35 11.47 -7.90
C VAL A 194 -0.84 12.41 -7.73
N TYR A 195 -0.86 13.11 -6.62
CA TYR A 195 -1.94 14.01 -6.23
C TYR A 195 -1.44 15.44 -6.06
N ASN A 196 -2.18 16.41 -6.60
CA ASN A 196 -1.97 17.82 -6.31
C ASN A 196 -2.83 18.21 -5.09
N LEU A 197 -2.18 18.52 -3.97
CA LEU A 197 -2.84 18.83 -2.70
C LEU A 197 -3.35 20.26 -2.61
N LYS A 198 -3.12 21.12 -3.61
CA LYS A 198 -3.53 22.52 -3.60
C LYS A 198 -5.01 22.72 -3.22
N PRO A 199 -5.96 21.90 -3.71
CA PRO A 199 -7.38 22.04 -3.33
C PRO A 199 -7.67 21.69 -1.87
N LEU A 200 -6.77 20.98 -1.19
CA LEU A 200 -6.95 20.51 0.18
C LEU A 200 -6.36 21.47 1.22
N LEU A 201 -5.37 22.29 0.84
CA LEU A 201 -4.79 23.30 1.73
C LEU A 201 -5.87 24.25 2.28
N GLY A 202 -5.84 24.51 3.58
CA GLY A 202 -6.80 25.32 4.33
C GLY A 202 -8.06 24.57 4.76
N SER A 203 -8.23 23.33 4.30
CA SER A 203 -9.43 22.53 4.57
C SER A 203 -9.13 21.14 5.14
N HIS A 204 -7.85 20.76 5.24
CA HIS A 204 -7.45 19.48 5.78
C HIS A 204 -7.70 19.40 7.29
N PRO A 205 -8.50 18.45 7.80
CA PRO A 205 -8.78 18.32 9.23
C PRO A 205 -7.55 18.07 10.10
N GLY A 206 -6.48 17.50 9.52
CA GLY A 206 -5.18 17.31 10.19
C GLY A 206 -4.24 18.52 10.12
N GLY A 207 -4.70 19.64 9.56
CA GLY A 207 -3.90 20.85 9.33
C GLY A 207 -3.05 20.80 8.06
N ASP A 208 -2.60 21.97 7.60
CA ASP A 208 -1.78 22.08 6.40
C ASP A 208 -0.31 21.71 6.66
N ASP A 209 0.16 21.89 7.89
CA ASP A 209 1.54 21.62 8.30
C ASP A 209 1.94 20.17 8.00
N ILE A 210 1.04 19.21 8.26
CA ILE A 210 1.32 17.80 8.00
C ILE A 210 1.38 17.51 6.50
N LEU A 211 0.54 18.15 5.69
CA LEU A 211 0.57 18.01 4.22
C LEU A 211 1.85 18.60 3.65
N MET A 212 2.22 19.80 4.08
CA MET A 212 3.40 20.50 3.59
C MET A 212 4.71 19.86 4.04
N SER A 213 4.77 19.30 5.25
CA SER A 213 5.94 18.54 5.73
C SER A 213 6.26 17.29 4.88
N LYS A 214 5.29 16.88 4.05
CA LYS A 214 5.29 15.65 3.27
C LYS A 214 5.16 15.89 1.77
N ALA A 215 5.00 17.15 1.34
CA ALA A 215 4.94 17.51 -0.06
C ALA A 215 6.22 17.12 -0.81
N GLY A 216 6.06 16.65 -2.05
CA GLY A 216 7.12 16.10 -2.89
C GLY A 216 7.55 14.67 -2.53
N THR A 217 6.91 14.01 -1.57
CA THR A 217 7.32 12.68 -1.11
C THR A 217 6.25 11.61 -1.28
N ASP A 218 6.63 10.37 -1.00
CA ASP A 218 5.70 9.23 -0.94
C ASP A 218 5.20 9.04 0.47
N CYS A 219 3.91 9.29 0.63
CA CYS A 219 3.23 9.30 1.91
C CYS A 219 2.24 8.16 2.01
N THR A 220 2.37 7.13 1.16
CA THR A 220 1.50 5.96 1.20
C THR A 220 1.41 5.40 2.62
N LYS A 221 2.55 5.25 3.29
CA LYS A 221 2.60 4.75 4.67
C LYS A 221 1.86 5.67 5.64
N ASP A 222 2.18 6.97 5.62
CA ASP A 222 1.55 7.95 6.51
C ASP A 222 0.03 8.05 6.25
N PHE A 223 -0.39 8.04 4.98
CA PHE A 223 -1.79 8.14 4.58
C PHE A 223 -2.63 6.96 5.06
N GLU A 224 -2.07 5.75 4.98
CA GLU A 224 -2.72 4.54 5.50
C GLU A 224 -2.79 4.52 7.02
N VAL A 225 -1.74 5.00 7.69
CA VAL A 225 -1.67 5.10 9.16
C VAL A 225 -2.82 5.93 9.74
N PHE A 226 -3.18 7.03 9.10
CA PHE A 226 -4.24 7.93 9.60
C PHE A 226 -5.66 7.50 9.20
N GLU A 227 -5.80 6.39 8.47
CA GLU A 227 -7.09 5.77 8.14
C GLU A 227 -8.13 6.75 7.60
N HIS A 228 -7.75 7.43 6.53
CA HIS A 228 -8.67 8.28 5.80
C HIS A 228 -9.90 7.49 5.35
N SER A 229 -11.09 7.97 5.74
CA SER A 229 -12.38 7.37 5.38
C SER A 229 -12.51 7.13 3.87
N GLU A 230 -13.36 6.18 3.47
CA GLU A 230 -13.64 5.96 2.04
C GLU A 230 -14.05 7.25 1.32
N LYS A 231 -14.84 8.11 1.98
CA LYS A 231 -15.22 9.42 1.45
C LYS A 231 -13.99 10.30 1.15
N ALA A 232 -13.03 10.35 2.05
CA ALA A 232 -11.80 11.12 1.86
C ALA A 232 -10.94 10.55 0.72
N ARG A 233 -10.87 9.22 0.59
CA ARG A 233 -10.16 8.54 -0.52
C ARG A 233 -10.81 8.81 -1.87
N VAL A 234 -12.13 8.72 -1.95
CA VAL A 234 -12.91 9.02 -3.16
C VAL A 234 -12.77 10.49 -3.55
N GLN A 235 -12.86 11.40 -2.58
CA GLN A 235 -12.67 12.83 -2.84
C GLN A 235 -11.25 13.13 -3.33
N ARG A 236 -10.24 12.51 -2.72
CA ARG A 236 -8.83 12.60 -3.14
C ARG A 236 -8.66 12.19 -4.60
N ASP A 237 -9.15 11.02 -4.99
CA ASP A 237 -9.00 10.53 -6.36
C ASP A 237 -9.82 11.35 -7.37
N ARG A 238 -10.96 11.88 -6.95
CA ARG A 238 -11.81 12.72 -7.81
C ARG A 238 -11.17 14.08 -8.09
N ASP A 239 -10.72 14.76 -7.04
CA ASP A 239 -10.42 16.20 -7.07
C ASP A 239 -8.92 16.49 -7.16
N MET A 240 -8.06 15.57 -6.73
CA MET A 240 -6.62 15.82 -6.60
C MET A 240 -5.75 14.91 -7.47
N LEU A 241 -6.28 13.83 -8.05
CA LEU A 241 -5.49 12.92 -8.88
C LEU A 241 -5.04 13.61 -10.17
N VAL A 242 -3.73 13.76 -10.32
CA VAL A 242 -3.12 14.43 -11.49
C VAL A 242 -2.25 13.50 -12.32
N GLY A 243 -1.87 12.33 -11.81
CA GLY A 243 -1.08 11.38 -12.60
C GLY A 243 -0.79 10.07 -11.90
N LEU A 244 0.00 9.25 -12.57
CA LEU A 244 0.51 7.97 -12.08
C LEU A 244 2.02 8.06 -11.87
N LEU A 245 2.55 7.34 -10.90
CA LEU A 245 3.99 7.22 -10.75
C LEU A 245 4.51 6.28 -11.84
N SER A 246 5.49 6.74 -12.61
CA SER A 246 6.23 5.91 -13.54
C SER A 246 7.01 4.85 -12.76
N ILE A 247 6.63 3.60 -12.96
CA ILE A 247 7.39 2.43 -12.49
C ILE A 247 8.59 2.12 -13.39
N LEU A 248 8.76 2.86 -14.50
CA LEU A 248 9.93 2.78 -15.36
C LEU A 248 11.01 3.71 -14.80
N ALA A 249 12.04 3.11 -14.21
CA ALA A 249 13.24 3.84 -13.82
C ALA A 249 13.91 4.42 -15.08
N GLY A 250 13.78 5.73 -15.25
CA GLY A 250 14.57 6.51 -16.20
C GLY A 250 14.22 6.30 -17.68
N SER A 251 13.25 7.05 -18.18
CA SER A 251 13.39 7.57 -19.54
C SER A 251 13.03 9.06 -19.55
N VAL A 252 13.95 9.83 -20.09
CA VAL A 252 13.83 11.28 -20.32
C VAL A 252 12.62 11.50 -21.22
N GLY A 253 11.66 12.30 -20.77
CA GLY A 253 10.49 12.65 -21.58
C GLY A 253 10.89 13.31 -22.91
N PRO A 254 10.13 13.11 -24.00
CA PRO A 254 10.39 13.86 -25.22
C PRO A 254 9.97 15.32 -25.00
N ARG A 255 10.98 16.19 -24.88
CA ARG A 255 10.83 17.63 -25.13
C ARG A 255 10.22 17.81 -26.52
N GLY A 256 9.19 18.65 -26.62
CA GLY A 256 8.49 18.90 -27.87
C GLY A 256 9.42 19.41 -28.98
N LEU A 257 9.08 19.05 -30.22
CA LEU A 257 9.50 19.78 -31.40
C LEU A 257 8.24 20.22 -32.17
N PHE A 258 8.13 21.54 -32.32
CA PHE A 258 7.25 22.26 -33.22
C PHE A 258 7.28 21.69 -34.65
N GLY A 259 6.16 21.80 -35.38
CA GLY A 259 6.21 21.73 -36.84
C GLY A 259 4.89 21.46 -37.55
N LEU A 260 4.04 22.49 -37.60
CA LEU A 260 3.09 22.81 -38.67
C LEU A 260 3.05 21.85 -39.87
N PHE A 261 1.90 21.22 -40.12
CA PHE A 261 1.39 21.14 -41.49
C PHE A 261 -0.09 21.51 -41.49
N GLN A 262 -0.35 22.69 -42.04
CA GLN A 262 -1.65 23.13 -42.49
C GLN A 262 -2.12 22.29 -43.68
N SER A 263 -3.44 22.27 -43.79
CA SER A 263 -4.30 21.68 -44.81
C SER A 263 -4.01 22.08 -46.26
N ALA A 264 -4.20 21.09 -47.15
CA ALA A 264 -4.91 21.15 -48.44
C ALA A 264 -4.25 21.89 -49.63
N PRO A 265 -4.64 21.57 -50.88
CA PRO A 265 -5.75 20.71 -51.33
C PRO A 265 -5.36 19.36 -51.96
#